data_AF-A0A821QDD7-F1
#
_entry.id   AF-A0A821QDD7-F1
#
_cell.length_a   1.000
_cell.length_b   1.000
_cell.length_c   1.000
_cell.angle_alpha   90.00
_cell.angle_beta   90.00
_cell.angle_gamma   90.00
#
_symmetry.space_group_name_H-M   'P 1'
#
loop_
_entity.id
_entity.type
_entity.pdbx_description
1 polymer ?
#
loop_
_entity_poly.entity_id
_entity_poly.type
_entity_poly.pdbx_seq_one_letter_code
_entity_poly.pdbx_strand_id
1 'polypeptide(L)'
;MAHEFITEKAKQMGYEIEILDSEDLNDNVINHLLKCITAGHFMNLAVSNGPMKPGYKIISAFSQTTEESVVARTFHTSTLSLNDQNPTYVLFNELLNLHGTNYLAVLSSIDLN
;
A
#
# COMPACT_ATOMS: atom_id res chain seq x y z
N MET A 1 -8.36 8.65 11.15
CA MET A 1 -7.97 8.36 9.75
C MET A 1 -6.49 8.63 9.47
N ALA A 2 -6.00 9.87 9.33
CA ALA A 2 -4.58 10.12 8.98
C ALA A 2 -3.59 9.70 10.08
N HIS A 3 -3.92 9.98 11.35
CA HIS A 3 -3.09 9.61 12.49
C HIS A 3 -2.99 8.07 12.68
N GLU A 4 -4.11 7.37 12.48
CA GLU A 4 -4.16 5.89 12.55
C GLU A 4 -3.32 5.27 11.44
N PHE A 5 -3.40 5.82 10.23
CA PHE A 5 -2.60 5.39 9.09
C PHE A 5 -1.09 5.56 9.37
N ILE A 6 -0.66 6.75 9.79
CA ILE A 6 0.77 7.03 10.09
C ILE A 6 1.27 6.12 11.23
N THR A 7 0.49 5.95 12.29
CA THR A 7 0.83 5.08 13.44
C THR A 7 0.91 3.61 13.04
N GLU A 8 0.01 3.14 12.16
CA GLU A 8 0.03 1.77 11.63
C GLU A 8 1.30 1.52 10.80
N LYS A 9 1.70 2.49 9.96
CA LYS A 9 2.90 2.39 9.13
C LYS A 9 4.18 2.44 9.95
N ALA A 10 4.24 3.28 10.98
CA ALA A 10 5.33 3.31 11.96
C ALA A 10 5.59 1.91 12.57
N LYS A 11 4.52 1.28 13.06
CA LYS A 11 4.56 -0.04 13.68
C LYS A 11 5.01 -1.13 12.71
N GLN A 12 4.52 -1.11 11.47
CA GLN A 12 4.90 -2.10 10.46
C GLN A 12 6.37 -2.00 10.05
N MET A 13 6.97 -0.81 10.12
CA MET A 13 8.37 -0.58 9.73
C MET A 13 9.35 -0.59 10.91
N GLY A 14 8.88 -0.76 12.15
CA GLY A 14 9.72 -0.77 13.36
C GLY A 14 10.31 0.60 13.73
N TYR A 15 9.70 1.69 13.26
CA TYR A 15 10.11 3.05 13.60
C TYR A 15 9.23 3.63 14.71
N GLU A 16 9.85 4.27 15.71
CA GLU A 16 9.15 5.23 16.57
C GLU A 16 9.03 6.55 15.80
N ILE A 17 7.80 6.92 15.44
CA ILE A 17 7.53 8.24 14.89
C ILE A 17 7.28 9.17 16.08
N GLU A 18 8.15 10.17 16.26
CA GLU A 18 7.77 11.36 17.04
C GLU A 18 6.59 11.99 16.32
N ILE A 19 5.40 11.85 16.90
CA ILE A 19 4.16 12.38 16.36
C ILE A 19 4.36 13.90 16.26
N LEU A 20 4.50 14.43 15.04
CA LEU A 20 4.41 15.86 14.77
C LEU A 20 3.09 16.36 15.35
N ASP A 21 3.13 17.45 16.12
CA ASP A 21 1.93 18.06 16.70
C ASP A 21 0.83 18.17 15.64
N SER A 22 -0.39 17.75 15.98
CA SER A 22 -1.49 17.59 15.01
C SER A 22 -1.85 18.87 14.26
N GLU A 23 -1.41 20.04 14.74
CA GLU A 23 -1.59 21.34 14.08
C GLU A 23 -0.70 21.50 12.83
N ASP A 24 0.41 20.77 12.70
CA ASP A 24 1.33 20.84 11.55
C ASP A 24 0.97 19.88 10.41
N LEU A 25 0.12 18.88 10.68
CA LEU A 25 -0.37 17.90 9.71
C LEU A 25 -1.60 18.43 8.95
N ASN A 26 -1.40 19.47 8.15
CA ASN A 26 -2.42 19.96 7.23
C ASN A 26 -2.46 19.15 5.91
N ASP A 27 -3.54 19.28 5.15
CA ASP A 27 -3.76 18.54 3.91
C ASP A 27 -2.63 18.73 2.88
N ASN A 28 -1.98 19.89 2.84
CA ASN A 28 -0.86 20.14 1.91
C ASN A 28 0.36 19.30 2.27
N VAL A 29 0.68 19.18 3.56
CA VAL A 29 1.78 18.35 4.06
C VAL A 29 1.48 16.88 3.79
N ILE A 30 0.27 16.42 4.09
CA ILE A 30 -0.17 15.03 3.83
C ILE A 30 -0.08 14.70 2.33
N ASN A 31 -0.59 15.59 1.47
CA ASN A 31 -0.51 15.40 0.01
C ASN A 31 0.93 15.39 -0.49
N HIS A 32 1.82 16.18 0.10
CA HIS A 32 3.24 16.17 -0.26
C HIS A 32 3.92 14.85 0.16
N LEU A 33 3.64 14.36 1.37
CA LEU A 33 4.15 13.08 1.86
C LEU A 33 3.66 11.92 0.99
N LEU A 34 2.38 11.90 0.62
CA LEU A 34 1.82 10.88 -0.28
C LEU A 34 2.50 10.90 -1.65
N LYS A 35 2.81 12.08 -2.21
CA LYS A 35 3.58 12.20 -3.47
C LYS A 35 5.00 11.65 -3.32
N CYS A 36 5.68 11.93 -2.22
CA CYS A 36 7.02 11.40 -1.95
C CYS A 36 7.01 9.87 -1.81
N ILE A 37 6.05 9.31 -1.05
CA ILE A 37 5.86 7.86 -0.91
C ILE A 37 5.56 7.24 -2.28
N THR A 38 4.67 7.85 -3.06
CA THR A 38 4.33 7.38 -4.41
C THR A 38 5.54 7.36 -5.33
N ALA A 39 6.38 8.39 -5.30
CA ALA A 39 7.61 8.44 -6.10
C ALA A 39 8.62 7.38 -5.64
N GLY A 40 8.83 7.22 -4.32
CA GLY A 40 9.79 6.26 -3.76
C GLY A 40 9.38 4.80 -3.98
N HIS A 41 8.08 4.51 -3.99
CA HIS A 41 7.52 3.17 -4.14
C HIS A 41 6.81 2.94 -5.48
N PHE A 42 7.04 3.80 -6.49
CA PHE A 42 6.39 3.68 -7.79
C PHE A 42 6.62 2.31 -8.46
N MET A 43 7.77 1.71 -8.15
CA MET A 43 8.20 0.38 -8.58
C MET A 43 7.49 -0.78 -7.85
N ASN A 44 6.68 -0.48 -6.83
CA ASN A 44 5.88 -1.43 -6.07
C ASN A 44 4.39 -1.08 -6.20
N LEU A 45 3.88 -1.16 -7.42
CA LEU A 45 2.49 -0.88 -7.76
C LEU A 45 1.74 -2.18 -8.03
N ALA A 46 0.51 -2.29 -7.54
CA ALA A 46 -0.38 -3.39 -7.86
C ALA A 46 -1.78 -2.88 -8.25
N VAL A 47 -2.44 -3.58 -9.17
CA VAL A 47 -3.78 -3.28 -9.67
C VAL A 47 -4.76 -4.33 -9.19
N SER A 48 -5.96 -3.90 -8.80
CA SER A 48 -7.04 -4.80 -8.39
C SER A 48 -7.42 -5.75 -9.52
N ASN A 49 -7.67 -7.02 -9.20
CA ASN A 49 -8.21 -8.00 -10.15
C ASN A 49 -9.70 -7.79 -10.46
N GLY A 50 -10.32 -6.77 -9.85
CA GLY A 50 -11.73 -6.41 -10.02
C GLY A 50 -12.64 -7.05 -8.96
N PRO A 51 -13.93 -6.68 -8.96
CA PRO A 51 -14.87 -7.02 -7.88
C PRO A 51 -15.17 -8.52 -7.78
N MET A 52 -14.88 -9.29 -8.83
CA MET A 52 -15.19 -10.72 -8.91
C MET A 52 -14.01 -11.61 -8.50
N LYS A 53 -12.81 -11.03 -8.30
CA LYS A 53 -11.59 -11.77 -7.96
C LYS A 53 -10.84 -11.05 -6.85
N PRO A 54 -10.76 -11.63 -5.64
CA PRO A 54 -10.05 -11.00 -4.54
C PRO A 54 -8.54 -10.94 -4.84
N GLY A 55 -7.94 -9.80 -4.51
CA GLY A 55 -6.51 -9.57 -4.62
C GLY A 55 -6.10 -8.67 -5.78
N TYR A 56 -4.79 -8.54 -5.90
CA TYR A 56 -4.09 -7.59 -6.74
C TYR A 56 -3.06 -8.29 -7.60
N LYS A 57 -2.90 -7.81 -8.82
CA LYS A 57 -1.82 -8.16 -9.73
C LYS A 57 -0.72 -7.10 -9.61
N ILE A 58 0.51 -7.53 -9.37
CA ILE A 58 1.66 -6.62 -9.31
C ILE A 58 2.01 -6.16 -10.74
N ILE A 59 2.21 -4.84 -10.93
CA ILE A 59 2.37 -4.21 -12.26
C ILE A 59 3.65 -3.38 -12.45
N SER A 60 4.51 -3.18 -11.43
CA SER A 60 5.80 -2.48 -11.62
C SER A 60 7.04 -3.24 -11.11
N ALA A 61 8.20 -2.80 -11.64
CA ALA A 61 9.58 -3.34 -11.56
C ALA A 61 9.93 -4.70 -12.17
N PHE A 62 9.00 -5.63 -12.31
CA PHE A 62 9.31 -6.95 -12.90
C PHE A 62 8.78 -7.10 -14.34
N SER A 63 8.77 -6.02 -15.13
CA SER A 63 8.20 -6.05 -16.48
C SER A 63 9.00 -6.83 -17.53
N GLN A 64 10.07 -7.55 -17.15
CA GLN A 64 10.93 -8.22 -18.14
C GLN A 64 11.36 -9.66 -17.83
N THR A 65 11.02 -10.29 -16.70
CA THR A 65 11.65 -11.60 -16.38
C THR A 65 10.79 -12.78 -15.97
N THR A 66 9.47 -12.67 -15.83
CA THR A 66 8.65 -13.88 -15.59
C THR A 66 7.26 -13.75 -16.19
N GLU A 67 6.89 -14.70 -17.06
CA GLU A 67 5.57 -14.84 -17.71
C GLU A 67 4.41 -15.07 -16.71
N GLU A 68 4.69 -15.17 -15.41
CA GLU A 68 3.68 -15.33 -14.38
C GLU A 68 3.42 -13.99 -13.67
N SER A 69 2.23 -13.43 -13.89
CA SER A 69 1.75 -12.32 -13.09
C SER A 69 1.57 -12.76 -11.64
N VAL A 70 2.42 -12.26 -10.74
CA VAL A 70 2.29 -12.51 -9.30
C VAL A 70 0.97 -11.91 -8.81
N VAL A 71 0.11 -12.77 -8.28
CA VAL A 71 -1.14 -12.40 -7.61
C VAL A 71 -0.90 -12.39 -6.11
N ALA A 72 -1.31 -11.31 -5.46
CA ALA A 72 -1.18 -11.13 -4.01
C ALA A 72 -2.46 -10.56 -3.39
N ARG A 73 -2.70 -10.82 -2.11
CA ARG A 73 -3.83 -10.25 -1.36
C ARG A 73 -3.33 -9.13 -0.46
N THR A 74 -4.19 -8.22 -0.02
CA THR A 74 -3.80 -7.30 1.06
C THR A 74 -3.55 -8.11 2.33
N PHE A 75 -2.52 -7.73 3.09
CA PHE A 75 -2.31 -8.33 4.41
C PHE A 75 -3.52 -8.04 5.30
N HIS A 76 -3.93 -9.00 6.14
CA HIS A 76 -5.17 -8.91 6.92
C HIS A 76 -5.22 -7.75 7.93
N THR A 77 -4.05 -7.17 8.28
CA THR A 77 -3.95 -5.99 9.15
C THR A 77 -4.05 -4.67 8.39
N SER A 78 -4.09 -4.71 7.06
CA SER A 78 -4.27 -3.50 6.25
C SER A 78 -5.64 -2.89 6.51
N THR A 79 -5.67 -1.57 6.71
CA THR A 79 -6.90 -0.78 6.78
C THR A 79 -7.83 -0.99 5.59
N LEU A 80 -7.30 -1.30 4.40
CA LEU A 80 -8.12 -1.66 3.24
C LEU A 80 -8.89 -2.97 3.47
N SER A 81 -8.25 -3.98 4.07
CA SER A 81 -8.89 -5.27 4.37
C SER A 81 -9.88 -5.16 5.51
N LEU A 82 -9.63 -4.29 6.49
CA LEU A 82 -10.51 -4.10 7.65
C LEU A 82 -11.78 -3.32 7.30
N ASN A 83 -11.72 -2.46 6.28
CA ASN A 83 -12.82 -1.60 5.85
C ASN A 83 -13.49 -2.07 4.55
N ASP A 84 -13.19 -3.28 4.08
CA ASP A 84 -13.68 -3.84 2.81
C ASP A 84 -13.47 -2.92 1.59
N GLN A 85 -12.37 -2.15 1.61
CA GLN A 85 -12.00 -1.25 0.52
C GLN A 85 -11.19 -1.98 -0.55
N ASN A 86 -11.60 -1.85 -1.81
CA ASN A 86 -10.91 -2.42 -2.96
C ASN A 86 -10.54 -1.32 -3.99
N PRO A 87 -9.58 -0.44 -3.66
CA PRO A 87 -9.08 0.56 -4.61
C PRO A 87 -8.49 -0.10 -5.85
N THR A 88 -8.61 0.56 -7.00
CA THR A 88 -8.10 0.06 -8.28
C THR A 88 -6.59 -0.11 -8.26
N TYR A 89 -5.85 0.83 -7.65
CA TYR A 89 -4.39 0.79 -7.55
C TYR A 89 -3.94 0.90 -6.09
N VAL A 90 -2.91 0.14 -5.76
CA VAL A 90 -2.25 0.19 -4.45
C VAL A 90 -0.74 0.25 -4.61
N LEU A 91 -0.11 1.10 -3.81
CA LEU A 91 1.31 1.04 -3.51
C LEU A 91 1.53 0.08 -2.36
N PHE A 92 2.58 -0.72 -2.43
CA PHE A 92 2.96 -1.60 -1.34
C PHE A 92 4.45 -1.44 -1.01
N ASN A 93 4.80 -1.71 0.24
CA ASN A 93 6.19 -1.68 0.67
C ASN A 93 6.89 -3.00 0.33
N GLU A 94 6.20 -4.10 0.66
CA GLU A 94 6.78 -5.44 0.65
C GLU A 94 5.77 -6.48 0.17
N LEU A 95 6.30 -7.53 -0.46
CA LEU A 95 5.60 -8.76 -0.82
C LEU A 95 5.98 -9.86 0.19
N LEU A 96 5.03 -10.25 1.03
CA LEU A 96 5.21 -11.29 2.04
C LEU A 96 4.66 -12.63 1.51
N ASN A 97 5.46 -13.68 1.52
CA ASN A 97 4.96 -15.03 1.23
C ASN A 97 4.73 -15.79 2.54
N LEU A 98 3.47 -16.06 2.86
CA LEU A 98 3.09 -16.86 4.04
C LEU A 98 2.34 -18.10 3.56
N HIS A 99 2.87 -19.28 3.89
CA HIS A 99 2.25 -20.57 3.56
C HIS A 99 1.85 -20.71 2.08
N GLY A 100 2.67 -20.18 1.16
CA GLY A 100 2.39 -20.24 -0.29
C GLY A 100 1.39 -19.20 -0.79
N THR A 101 0.89 -18.31 0.07
CA THR A 101 0.07 -17.16 -0.33
C THR A 101 0.90 -15.88 -0.27
N ASN A 102 0.87 -15.11 -1.35
CA ASN A 102 1.50 -13.80 -1.41
C ASN A 102 0.58 -12.72 -0.83
N TYR A 103 1.14 -11.84 0.00
CA TYR A 103 0.46 -10.73 0.61
C TYR A 103 1.21 -9.41 0.37
N LEU A 104 0.44 -8.34 0.18
CA LEU A 104 0.92 -6.98 0.03
C LEU A 104 0.83 -6.28 1.39
N ALA A 105 1.97 -5.78 1.86
CA ALA A 105 2.02 -4.76 2.90
C ALA A 105 1.70 -3.40 2.25
N VAL A 106 0.41 -3.09 2.15
CA VAL A 106 -0.07 -1.90 1.42
C VAL A 106 0.37 -0.62 2.12
N LEU A 107 1.00 0.28 1.38
CA LEU A 107 1.32 1.63 1.82
C LEU A 107 0.13 2.55 1.63
N SER A 108 -0.40 2.68 0.42
CA SER A 108 -1.51 3.60 0.12
C SER A 108 -2.31 3.11 -1.08
N SER A 109 -3.59 3.46 -1.13
CA SER A 109 -4.34 3.47 -2.39
C SER A 109 -3.90 4.65 -3.26
N ILE A 110 -3.94 4.49 -4.57
CA ILE A 110 -3.80 5.60 -5.54
C ILE A 110 -5.10 5.70 -6.33
N ASP A 111 -5.65 6.90 -6.40
CA ASP A 111 -6.61 7.27 -7.43
C ASP A 111 -5.88 7.93 -8.60
N LEU A 112 -5.83 7.22 -9.73
CA LEU A 112 -5.37 7.76 -11.01
C LEU A 112 -6.59 8.32 -11.76
N ASN A 113 -7.14 9.42 -11.26
CA ASN A 113 -8.14 10.23 -11.98
C ASN A 113 -7.46 11.41 -12.67
#